data_AF-A0A1M7P3H7-F1
#
_entry.id   AF-A0A1M7P3H7-F1
#
_cell.length_a   1.000
_cell.length_b   1.000
_cell.length_c   1.000
_cell.angle_alpha   90.00
_cell.angle_beta   90.00
_cell.angle_gamma   90.00
#
_symmetry.space_group_name_H-M   'P 1'
#
loop_
_entity.id
_entity.type
_entity.pdbx_description
1 polymer ?
#
loop_
_entity_poly.entity_id
_entity_poly.type
_entity_poly.pdbx_seq_one_letter_code
_entity_poly.pdbx_strand_id
1 'polypeptide(L)' 'MAIQAQRNRARLHVLRDNVHRAKRDVKLRKPGAAERLKAHTAARLAYAETGK' A
#
# COMPACT_ATOMS: atom_id res chain seq x y z
N MET A 1 4.06 17.65 -17.24
CA MET A 1 3.57 17.54 -15.84
C MET A 1 2.40 16.57 -15.63
N ALA A 2 1.51 16.36 -16.63
CA ALA A 2 0.36 15.43 -16.51
C ALA A 2 0.75 13.96 -16.21
N ILE A 3 1.86 13.50 -16.78
CA ILE A 3 2.32 12.10 -16.68
C ILE A 3 2.79 11.75 -15.25
N GLN A 4 3.48 12.67 -14.56
CA GLN A 4 3.94 12.42 -13.18
C GLN A 4 2.77 12.35 -12.20
N ALA A 5 1.80 13.26 -12.31
CA ALA A 5 0.61 13.22 -11.46
C ALA A 5 -0.21 11.93 -11.67
N GLN A 6 -0.32 11.44 -12.92
CA GLN A 6 -0.98 10.16 -13.22
C GLN A 6 -0.21 8.96 -12.65
N ARG A 7 1.12 8.94 -12.76
CA ARG A 7 1.99 7.92 -12.15
C ARG A 7 1.85 7.90 -10.63
N ASN A 8 1.78 9.07 -10.00
CA ASN A 8 1.61 9.20 -8.55
C ASN A 8 0.24 8.70 -8.09
N ARG A 9 -0.82 8.97 -8.85
CA ARG A 9 -2.16 8.40 -8.57
C ARG A 9 -2.17 6.88 -8.70
N ALA A 10 -1.59 6.33 -9.78
CA ALA A 10 -1.50 4.88 -9.98
C ALA A 10 -0.72 4.20 -8.85
N ARG A 11 0.42 4.76 -8.44
CA ARG A 11 1.21 4.27 -7.30
C ARG A 11 0.40 4.29 -6.01
N LEU A 12 -0.31 5.37 -5.72
CA LEU A 12 -1.16 5.46 -4.54
C LEU A 12 -2.28 4.40 -4.55
N HIS A 13 -2.89 4.15 -5.70
CA HIS A 13 -3.91 3.10 -5.86
C HIS A 13 -3.35 1.71 -5.52
N VAL A 14 -2.17 1.37 -6.05
CA VAL A 14 -1.50 0.09 -5.77
C VAL A 14 -1.17 -0.05 -4.28
N LEU A 15 -0.60 0.99 -3.66
CA LEU A 15 -0.28 0.99 -2.23
C LEU A 15 -1.52 0.79 -1.35
N ARG A 16 -2.66 1.38 -1.74
CA ARG A 16 -3.94 1.18 -1.04
C ARG A 16 -4.45 -0.25 -1.20
N ASP A 17 -4.44 -0.81 -2.41
CA ASP A 17 -4.95 -2.16 -2.67
C ASP A 17 -4.10 -3.23 -1.96
N ASN A 18 -2.78 -3.06 -1.90
CA ASN A 18 -1.88 -3.98 -1.19
C ASN A 18 -2.21 -4.06 0.31
N VAL A 19 -2.50 -2.93 0.96
CA VAL A 19 -2.95 -2.93 2.37
C VAL A 19 -4.29 -3.65 2.52
N HIS A 20 -5.24 -3.44 1.61
CA HIS A 20 -6.55 -4.10 1.65
C HIS A 20 -6.45 -5.62 1.43
N ARG A 21 -5.63 -6.07 0.47
CA ARG A 21 -5.34 -7.49 0.25
C ARG A 21 -4.68 -8.11 1.48
N ALA A 22 -3.67 -7.47 2.06
CA ALA A 22 -3.02 -7.98 3.27
C ALA A 22 -3.98 -8.06 4.47
N LYS A 23 -4.89 -7.08 4.65
CA LYS A 23 -5.95 -7.18 5.67
C LYS A 23 -6.86 -8.39 5.45
N ARG A 24 -7.24 -8.69 4.20
CA ARG A 24 -8.01 -9.89 3.87
C ARG A 24 -7.22 -11.17 4.14
N ASP A 25 -5.94 -11.19 3.79
CA ASP A 25 -5.06 -12.34 4.04
C ASP A 25 -4.87 -12.62 5.54
N VAL A 26 -4.82 -11.58 6.38
CA VAL A 26 -4.81 -11.72 7.84
C VAL A 26 -6.11 -12.36 8.33
N LYS A 27 -7.27 -11.93 7.82
CA LYS A 27 -8.57 -12.55 8.15
C LYS A 27 -8.63 -14.03 7.74
N LEU A 28 -8.02 -14.36 6.59
CA LEU A 28 -7.91 -15.72 6.08
C LEU A 28 -6.78 -16.53 6.75
N ARG A 29 -6.10 -15.97 7.77
CA ARG A 29 -5.01 -16.61 8.53
C ARG A 29 -3.87 -17.11 7.65
N LYS A 30 -3.58 -16.44 6.53
CA LYS A 30 -2.46 -16.81 5.68
C LYS A 30 -1.13 -16.59 6.41
N PRO A 31 -0.14 -17.48 6.23
CA PRO A 31 1.17 -17.32 6.83
C PRO A 31 1.83 -16.00 6.37
N GLY A 32 2.48 -15.31 7.31
CA GLY A 32 3.16 -14.03 7.07
C GLY A 32 2.24 -12.85 6.74
N ALA A 33 0.91 -13.00 6.80
CA ALA A 33 0.00 -11.93 6.40
C ALA A 33 0.07 -10.70 7.33
N ALA A 34 0.31 -10.91 8.62
CA ALA A 34 0.47 -9.83 9.59
C ALA A 34 1.73 -8.98 9.30
N GLU A 35 2.83 -9.64 8.94
CA GLU A 35 4.09 -8.98 8.56
C GLU A 35 3.92 -8.19 7.26
N ARG A 36 3.28 -8.81 6.24
CA ARG A 36 2.93 -8.11 4.99
C ARG A 36 2.05 -6.90 5.24
N LEU A 37 1.08 -7.00 6.16
CA LEU A 37 0.21 -5.87 6.50
C LEU A 37 1.00 -4.71 7.12
N LYS A 38 1.91 -4.99 8.06
CA LYS A 38 2.80 -3.97 8.64
C LYS A 38 3.65 -3.31 7.55
N ALA A 39 4.29 -4.10 6.70
CA ALA A 39 5.14 -3.61 5.62
C ALA A 39 4.39 -2.70 4.62
N HIS A 40 3.20 -3.13 4.15
CA HIS A 40 2.41 -2.32 3.23
C HIS A 40 1.85 -1.04 3.87
N THR A 41 1.52 -1.10 5.17
CA THR A 41 1.07 0.08 5.91
C THR A 41 2.20 1.11 6.02
N ALA A 42 3.41 0.66 6.38
CA ALA A 42 4.60 1.51 6.41
C ALA A 42 4.90 2.13 5.03
N ALA A 43 4.86 1.34 3.95
CA ALA A 43 5.08 1.84 2.59
C ALA A 43 4.07 2.92 2.18
N ARG A 44 2.79 2.76 2.57
CA ARG A 44 1.75 3.76 2.31
C ARG A 44 1.98 5.05 3.11
N LEU A 45 2.38 4.93 4.37
CA LEU A 45 2.68 6.09 5.23
C LEU A 45 3.90 6.84 4.72
N ALA A 46 4.99 6.13 4.39
CA ALA A 46 6.18 6.72 3.81
C ALA A 46 5.88 7.47 2.50
N TYR A 47 5.00 6.91 1.64
CA TYR A 47 4.56 7.60 0.41
C TYR A 47 3.71 8.85 0.69
N ALA A 48 2.94 8.87 1.79
CA ALA A 48 2.18 10.06 2.19
C ALA A 48 3.10 11.14 2.78
N GLU A 49 4.12 10.75 3.54
CA GLU A 49 5.12 11.65 4.13
C GLU A 49 6.04 12.26 3.06
N THR A 50 6.47 11.46 2.08
CA THR A 50 7.32 11.90 0.95
C THR A 50 6.52 12.53 -0.20
N GLY A 51 5.19 12.58 -0.08
CA GLY A 51 4.27 13.04 -1.13
C GLY A 51 4.08 14.56 -1.22
N LYS A 52 4.99 15.36 -0.67
CA LYS A 52 5.10 16.81 -0.90
C LYS A 52 6.31 17.11 -1.78
#